data_AF-A0A914QVZ5-F1
#
_entry.id   AF-A0A914QVZ5-F1
#
_cell.length_a   1.000
_cell.length_b   1.000
_cell.length_c   1.000
_cell.angle_alpha   90.00
_cell.angle_beta   90.00
_cell.angle_gamma   90.00
#
_symmetry.space_group_name_H-M   'P 1'
#
loop_
_entity.id
_entity.type
_entity.pdbx_description
1 polymer ?
#
loop_
_entity_poly.entity_id
_entity_poly.type
_entity_poly.pdbx_seq_one_letter_code
_entity_poly.pdbx_strand_id
1 'polypeptide(L)'
;MFSGEIPSWLNVTLLRNGPGMNKVGGYSFAHWFDGLAFMQRFCFKDGKMKYSARYLQSEAYQFHKSNERVVIDKHGYARKLPDPCKVALGPLSTQLLEDGISDNASINFITVGDTIWAAAETTKLHQIDPKTLDTIGKVCYFKDKLASRTSELNINVLPT
;
A
#
# COMPACT_ATOMS: atom_id res chain seq x y z
N MET A 1 -5.75 30.73 -0.96
CA MET A 1 -6.97 29.93 -0.74
C MET A 1 -7.62 29.76 -2.10
N PHE A 2 -7.67 28.54 -2.64
CA PHE A 2 -8.37 28.33 -3.91
C PHE A 2 -9.87 28.30 -3.64
N SER A 3 -10.60 29.20 -4.28
CA SER A 3 -12.07 29.31 -4.20
C SER A 3 -12.64 29.07 -5.58
N GLY A 4 -13.62 28.17 -5.69
CA GLY A 4 -14.30 27.84 -6.94
C GLY A 4 -15.48 26.91 -6.69
N GLU A 5 -16.36 26.78 -7.67
CA GLU A 5 -17.53 25.91 -7.61
C GLU A 5 -17.24 24.58 -8.30
N ILE A 6 -17.75 23.48 -7.74
CA ILE A 6 -17.65 22.16 -8.36
C ILE A 6 -18.69 22.09 -9.48
N PRO A 7 -18.30 21.81 -10.72
CA PRO A 7 -19.26 21.74 -11.82
C PRO A 7 -20.32 20.67 -11.58
N SER A 8 -21.59 20.99 -11.87
CA SER A 8 -22.72 20.06 -11.66
C SER A 8 -22.64 18.79 -12.52
N TRP A 9 -21.95 18.87 -13.66
CA TRP A 9 -21.71 17.72 -14.54
C TRP A 9 -20.65 16.75 -14.01
N LEU A 10 -19.86 17.14 -13.00
CA LEU A 10 -18.79 16.30 -12.45
C LEU A 10 -19.37 15.27 -11.47
N ASN A 11 -19.58 14.06 -11.97
CA ASN A 11 -20.02 12.91 -11.17
C ASN A 11 -19.01 11.77 -11.28
N VAL A 12 -17.92 11.86 -10.51
CA VAL A 12 -16.79 10.94 -10.59
C VAL A 12 -16.26 10.61 -9.19
N THR A 13 -15.59 9.47 -9.08
CA THR A 13 -14.78 9.14 -7.89
C THR A 13 -13.33 9.03 -8.31
N LEU A 14 -12.48 9.88 -7.75
CA LEU A 14 -11.03 9.82 -7.92
C LEU A 14 -10.42 9.04 -6.75
N LEU A 15 -9.68 7.99 -7.08
CA LEU A 15 -8.88 7.22 -6.14
C LEU A 15 -7.40 7.57 -6.32
N ARG A 16 -6.71 7.82 -5.22
CA ARG A 16 -5.27 8.07 -5.18
C ARG A 16 -4.64 7.21 -4.10
N ASN A 17 -3.49 6.64 -4.42
CA ASN A 17 -2.68 5.88 -3.48
C ASN A 17 -1.33 6.59 -3.32
N GLY A 18 -0.71 6.42 -2.16
CA GLY A 18 0.57 7.04 -1.85
C GLY A 18 1.09 6.64 -0.48
N PRO A 19 2.36 6.95 -0.19
CA PRO A 19 2.92 6.83 1.16
C PRO A 19 2.27 7.88 2.07
N GLY A 20 1.58 7.45 3.14
CA GLY A 20 0.91 8.37 4.08
C GLY A 20 1.29 8.22 5.55
N MET A 21 2.01 7.16 5.92
CA MET A 21 2.58 7.02 7.27
C MET A 21 4.09 6.83 7.18
N ASN A 22 4.81 7.93 7.38
CA ASN A 22 6.27 8.00 7.31
C ASN A 22 6.95 7.83 8.68
N LYS A 23 6.16 7.76 9.76
CA LYS A 23 6.63 7.55 11.13
C LYS A 23 5.74 6.54 11.84
N VAL A 24 6.36 5.66 12.62
CA VAL A 24 5.68 4.68 13.46
C VAL A 24 6.37 4.69 14.83
N GLY A 25 5.62 5.07 15.87
CA GLY A 25 6.18 5.38 17.18
C GLY A 25 7.26 6.46 17.10
N GLY A 26 8.42 6.21 17.72
CA GLY A 26 9.58 7.11 17.68
C GLY A 26 10.44 7.01 16.42
N TYR A 27 10.09 6.15 15.47
CA TYR A 27 10.92 5.80 14.31
C TYR A 27 10.34 6.36 13.01
N SER A 28 11.22 6.78 12.11
CA SER A 28 10.83 7.31 10.79
C SER A 28 11.42 6.44 9.68
N PHE A 29 10.66 6.28 8.61
CA PHE A 29 11.18 5.71 7.37
C PHE A 29 12.23 6.64 6.76
N ALA A 30 13.24 6.06 6.10
CA ALA A 30 14.37 6.82 5.55
C ALA A 30 14.04 7.43 4.18
N HIS A 31 13.21 6.75 3.39
CA HIS A 31 12.85 7.17 2.04
C HIS A 31 11.35 7.51 1.94
N TRP A 32 11.02 8.48 1.09
CA TRP A 32 9.62 8.88 0.83
C TRP A 32 8.72 7.73 0.37
N PHE A 33 9.22 6.78 -0.45
CA PHE A 33 8.45 5.64 -0.93
C PHE A 33 8.28 4.51 0.10
N ASP A 34 9.02 4.54 1.21
CA ASP A 34 8.93 3.51 2.26
C ASP A 34 7.70 3.71 3.16
N GLY A 35 7.02 4.86 3.07
CA GLY A 35 5.83 5.15 3.84
C GLY A 35 4.72 4.12 3.59
N LEU A 36 3.98 3.78 4.66
CA LEU A 36 2.90 2.81 4.55
C LEU A 36 1.74 3.37 3.73
N ALA A 37 1.14 2.51 2.91
CA ALA A 37 0.13 2.86 1.93
C ALA A 37 -1.09 3.55 2.56
N PHE A 38 -1.44 4.71 2.01
CA PHE A 38 -2.57 5.52 2.40
C PHE A 38 -3.44 5.80 1.20
N MET A 39 -4.62 5.18 1.22
CA MET A 39 -5.60 5.25 0.15
C MET A 39 -6.50 6.45 0.37
N GLN A 40 -6.66 7.25 -0.66
CA GLN A 40 -7.45 8.47 -0.65
C GLN A 40 -8.55 8.39 -1.72
N ARG A 41 -9.74 8.84 -1.36
CA ARG A 41 -10.91 8.85 -2.22
C ARG A 41 -11.58 10.21 -2.19
N PHE A 42 -11.81 10.75 -3.38
CA PHE A 42 -12.50 12.02 -3.61
C PHE A 42 -13.73 11.73 -4.47
N CYS A 43 -14.92 11.80 -3.87
CA CYS A 43 -16.18 11.54 -4.54
C CYS A 43 -16.87 12.86 -4.85
N PHE A 44 -16.99 13.19 -6.13
CA PHE A 44 -17.68 14.37 -6.64
C PHE A 44 -19.07 13.96 -7.10
N LYS A 45 -20.10 14.56 -6.53
CA LYS A 45 -21.49 14.32 -6.91
C LYS A 45 -22.37 15.50 -6.49
N ASP A 46 -23.29 15.92 -7.37
CA ASP A 46 -24.28 16.97 -7.11
C ASP A 46 -23.65 18.28 -6.60
N GLY A 47 -22.54 18.70 -7.22
CA GLY A 47 -21.80 19.91 -6.83
C GLY A 47 -21.09 19.83 -5.47
N LYS A 48 -20.99 18.63 -4.87
CA LYS A 48 -20.34 18.40 -3.57
C LYS A 48 -19.18 17.42 -3.73
N MET A 49 -18.15 17.60 -2.89
CA MET A 49 -17.03 16.66 -2.77
C MET A 49 -17.06 16.02 -1.39
N LYS A 50 -16.99 14.68 -1.34
CA LYS A 50 -16.77 13.89 -0.13
C LYS A 50 -15.39 13.28 -0.17
N TYR A 51 -14.63 13.49 0.90
CA TYR A 51 -13.32 12.89 1.08
C TYR A 51 -13.39 11.73 2.07
N SER A 52 -12.71 10.63 1.74
CA SER A 52 -12.46 9.53 2.67
C SER A 52 -11.06 8.99 2.43
N ALA A 53 -10.39 8.57 3.50
CA ALA A 53 -9.08 7.95 3.37
C ALA A 53 -8.89 6.86 4.42
N ARG A 54 -8.10 5.84 4.06
CA ARG A 54 -7.81 4.69 4.91
C ARG A 54 -6.42 4.18 4.64
N TYR A 55 -5.72 3.76 5.71
CA TYR A 55 -4.49 2.99 5.54
C TYR A 55 -4.81 1.59 5.00
N LEU A 56 -4.01 1.12 4.06
CA LEU A 56 -4.10 -0.24 3.58
C LEU A 56 -3.82 -1.20 4.74
N GLN A 57 -4.70 -2.18 4.97
CA GLN A 57 -4.54 -3.14 6.07
C GLN A 57 -3.58 -4.27 5.68
N SER A 58 -2.41 -3.92 5.15
CA SER A 58 -1.37 -4.87 4.76
C SER A 58 -0.70 -5.49 5.98
N GLU A 59 -0.05 -6.63 5.81
CA GLU A 59 0.75 -7.29 6.86
C GLU A 59 1.87 -6.36 7.33
N ALA A 60 2.54 -5.66 6.41
CA ALA A 60 3.54 -4.66 6.74
C ALA A 60 2.96 -3.55 7.64
N TYR A 61 1.78 -3.00 7.31
CA TYR A 61 1.13 -1.98 8.14
C TYR A 61 0.81 -2.51 9.54
N GLN A 62 0.20 -3.70 9.63
CA GLN A 62 -0.17 -4.31 10.91
C GLN A 62 1.07 -4.63 11.76
N PHE A 63 2.13 -5.13 11.14
CA PHE A 63 3.38 -5.48 11.81
C PHE A 63 4.11 -4.26 12.36
N HIS A 64 4.19 -3.17 11.58
CA HIS A 64 4.79 -1.93 12.06
C HIS A 64 3.97 -1.34 13.21
N LYS A 65 2.64 -1.33 13.06
CA LYS A 65 1.74 -0.75 14.06
C LYS A 65 1.73 -1.54 15.36
N SER A 66 1.77 -2.88 15.32
CA SER A 66 1.78 -3.72 16.52
C SER A 66 3.10 -3.65 17.30
N ASN A 67 4.21 -3.35 16.62
CA ASN A 67 5.53 -3.19 17.24
C ASN A 67 5.85 -1.75 17.64
N GLU A 68 4.96 -0.79 17.34
CA GLU A 68 5.16 0.65 17.56
C GLU A 68 6.50 1.19 17.04
N ARG A 69 7.03 0.58 15.98
CA ARG A 69 8.33 0.94 15.39
C ARG A 69 8.43 0.54 13.93
N VAL A 70 9.37 1.14 13.23
CA VAL A 70 9.74 0.73 11.88
C VAL A 70 10.58 -0.55 11.96
N VAL A 71 10.00 -1.68 11.53
CA VAL A 71 10.67 -2.98 11.54
C VAL A 71 10.96 -3.39 10.11
N ILE A 72 12.24 -3.59 9.80
CA ILE A 72 12.69 -3.85 8.45
C ILE A 72 12.43 -5.32 8.09
N ASP A 73 11.62 -5.52 7.04
CA ASP A 73 11.71 -6.68 6.17
C ASP A 73 12.62 -6.33 4.98
N LYS A 74 13.25 -7.34 4.40
CA LYS A 74 14.57 -7.38 3.75
C LYS A 74 14.80 -6.44 2.55
N HIS A 75 13.81 -5.61 2.18
CA HIS A 75 13.86 -4.67 1.06
C HIS A 75 13.60 -3.19 1.43
N GLY A 76 13.35 -2.86 2.71
CA GLY A 76 13.20 -1.47 3.16
C GLY A 76 14.53 -0.85 3.60
N TYR A 77 14.94 0.25 2.97
CA TYR A 77 16.18 1.01 3.29
C TYR A 77 16.07 1.84 4.58
N ALA A 78 15.21 1.45 5.52
CA ALA A 78 15.22 2.03 6.86
C ALA A 78 16.43 1.51 7.66
N ARG A 79 16.99 2.37 8.50
CA ARG A 79 18.19 2.11 9.32
C ARG A 79 18.04 0.80 10.11
N LYS A 80 18.88 -0.20 9.82
CA LYS A 80 18.96 -1.50 10.53
C LYS A 80 18.90 -1.31 12.05
N LEU A 81 17.73 -1.48 12.65
CA LEU A 81 17.60 -1.64 14.08
C LEU A 81 17.41 -3.14 14.34
N PRO A 82 18.44 -3.83 14.87
CA PRO A 82 18.28 -5.22 15.23
C PRO A 82 17.17 -5.33 16.26
N ASP A 83 16.23 -6.23 15.98
CA ASP A 83 15.17 -6.56 16.90
C ASP A 83 15.78 -7.16 18.18
N PRO A 84 15.52 -6.61 19.38
CA PRO A 84 16.09 -7.15 20.62
C PRO A 84 15.76 -8.63 20.83
N CYS A 85 14.61 -9.11 20.32
CA CYS A 85 14.24 -10.52 20.36
C CYS A 85 15.07 -11.40 19.41
N LYS A 86 15.64 -10.84 18.33
CA LYS A 86 16.55 -11.54 17.41
C LYS A 86 17.94 -11.75 18.01
N VAL A 87 18.31 -10.99 19.05
CA VAL A 87 19.58 -11.19 19.79
C VAL A 87 19.41 -12.32 20.82
N ALA A 88 18.21 -12.47 21.39
CA ALA A 88 17.92 -13.46 22.43
C ALA A 88 17.53 -14.85 21.89
N LEU A 89 16.85 -14.91 20.73
CA LEU A 89 16.42 -16.16 20.11
C LEU A 89 17.19 -16.30 18.79
N GLY A 90 18.22 -17.16 18.80
CA GLY A 90 19.13 -17.40 17.68
C GLY A 90 18.45 -17.82 16.37
N PRO A 91 19.22 -18.21 15.33
CA PRO A 91 18.83 -18.27 13.90
C PRO A 91 17.69 -19.22 13.51
N LEU A 92 16.94 -19.77 14.47
CA LEU A 92 15.75 -20.60 14.26
C LEU A 92 14.46 -19.79 14.01
N SER A 93 14.40 -18.50 14.39
CA SER A 93 13.21 -17.66 14.17
C SER A 93 13.12 -17.06 12.76
N THR A 94 14.16 -17.20 11.94
CA THR A 94 14.24 -16.61 10.58
C THR A 94 13.46 -17.36 9.51
N GLN A 95 12.88 -18.52 9.82
CA GLN A 95 12.14 -19.36 8.86
C GLN A 95 10.66 -19.02 8.71
N LEU A 96 10.09 -18.15 9.56
CA LEU A 96 8.66 -17.79 9.52
C LEU A 96 8.33 -16.57 8.66
N LEU A 97 9.32 -15.93 8.05
CA LEU A 97 9.11 -14.84 7.09
C LEU A 97 9.13 -15.42 5.67
N GLU A 98 8.01 -16.02 5.26
CA GLU A 98 7.72 -16.34 3.87
C GLU A 98 8.06 -15.12 2.99
N ASP A 99 8.95 -15.34 2.01
CA ASP A 99 9.41 -14.41 0.97
C ASP A 99 9.41 -12.93 1.39
N GLY A 100 10.53 -12.49 1.99
CA GLY A 100 10.73 -11.18 2.64
C GLY A 100 10.67 -9.93 1.76
N ILE A 101 9.77 -9.92 0.79
CA ILE A 101 9.31 -8.76 0.03
C ILE A 101 8.08 -8.21 0.76
N SER A 102 8.12 -6.94 1.13
CA SER A 102 7.01 -6.25 1.78
C SER A 102 5.73 -6.35 0.94
N ASP A 103 4.57 -6.39 1.60
CA ASP A 103 3.27 -6.32 0.93
C ASP A 103 2.71 -4.89 0.91
N ASN A 104 3.54 -3.87 1.18
CA ASN A 104 3.14 -2.46 1.17
C ASN A 104 2.88 -1.97 -0.25
N ALA A 105 1.60 -1.96 -0.64
CA ALA A 105 1.16 -1.50 -1.96
C ALA A 105 0.84 0.01 -1.96
N SER A 106 1.86 0.87 -1.91
CA SER A 106 1.74 2.33 -1.71
C SER A 106 1.82 3.18 -2.98
N ILE A 107 1.92 2.59 -4.17
CA ILE A 107 2.26 3.35 -5.39
C ILE A 107 1.02 3.74 -6.18
N ASN A 108 0.22 2.78 -6.63
CA ASN A 108 -0.91 3.06 -7.52
C ASN A 108 -2.09 2.11 -7.29
N PHE A 109 -3.21 2.41 -7.95
CA PHE A 109 -4.30 1.47 -8.16
C PHE A 109 -4.26 0.92 -9.59
N ILE A 110 -4.60 -0.35 -9.73
CA ILE A 110 -4.83 -1.01 -11.01
C ILE A 110 -6.26 -1.54 -11.05
N THR A 111 -6.88 -1.50 -12.23
CA THR A 111 -8.24 -2.02 -12.43
C THR A 111 -8.15 -3.30 -13.25
N VAL A 112 -8.76 -4.37 -12.76
CA VAL A 112 -8.81 -5.67 -13.43
C VAL A 112 -10.27 -6.12 -13.45
N GLY A 113 -10.89 -6.07 -14.62
CA GLY A 113 -12.35 -6.24 -14.74
C GLY A 113 -13.09 -5.22 -13.88
N ASP A 114 -13.99 -5.70 -13.02
CA ASP A 114 -14.78 -4.87 -12.10
C ASP A 114 -14.12 -4.63 -10.74
N THR A 115 -12.86 -5.05 -10.58
CA THR A 115 -12.14 -5.00 -9.29
C THR A 115 -10.99 -4.01 -9.32
N ILE A 116 -10.76 -3.35 -8.20
CA ILE A 116 -9.66 -2.39 -8.02
C ILE A 116 -8.65 -2.98 -7.02
N TRP A 117 -7.37 -2.86 -7.37
CA TRP A 117 -6.26 -3.40 -6.60
C TRP A 117 -5.23 -2.32 -6.30
N ALA A 118 -4.81 -2.23 -5.05
CA ALA A 118 -3.63 -1.46 -4.66
C ALA A 118 -2.37 -2.23 -5.05
N ALA A 119 -1.42 -1.52 -5.66
CA ALA A 119 -0.18 -2.09 -6.15
C ALA A 119 1.05 -1.24 -5.78
N ALA A 120 2.18 -1.92 -5.62
CA ALA A 120 3.53 -1.35 -5.62
C ALA A 120 4.42 -2.14 -6.60
N GLU A 121 5.72 -1.84 -6.65
CA GLU A 121 6.70 -2.59 -7.47
C GLU A 121 6.90 -4.06 -7.00
N THR A 122 6.15 -4.47 -5.97
CA THR A 122 6.12 -5.81 -5.40
C THR A 122 5.13 -6.71 -6.12
N THR A 123 5.35 -8.02 -6.07
CA THR A 123 4.45 -9.03 -6.65
C THR A 123 3.12 -9.20 -5.91
N LYS A 124 2.95 -8.55 -4.74
CA LYS A 124 1.79 -8.64 -3.87
C LYS A 124 0.83 -7.48 -4.17
N LEU A 125 -0.40 -7.84 -4.54
CA LEU A 125 -1.50 -6.92 -4.82
C LEU A 125 -2.57 -7.07 -3.75
N HIS A 126 -3.24 -5.97 -3.40
CA HIS A 126 -4.34 -5.98 -2.43
C HIS A 126 -5.62 -5.51 -3.08
N GLN A 127 -6.67 -6.33 -3.04
CA GLN A 127 -7.98 -5.96 -3.52
C GLN A 127 -8.62 -4.96 -2.55
N ILE A 128 -9.21 -3.91 -3.10
CA ILE A 128 -9.88 -2.86 -2.32
C ILE A 128 -11.33 -2.68 -2.72
N ASP A 129 -12.18 -2.37 -1.75
CA ASP A 129 -13.53 -1.86 -2.02
C ASP A 129 -13.43 -0.35 -2.37
N PRO A 130 -13.81 0.06 -3.59
CA PRO A 130 -13.72 1.46 -4.01
C PRO A 130 -14.67 2.42 -3.28
N LYS A 131 -15.68 1.93 -2.56
CA LYS A 131 -16.63 2.74 -1.81
C LYS A 131 -16.18 2.99 -0.38
N THR A 132 -15.67 1.95 0.28
CA THR A 132 -15.31 1.96 1.71
C THR A 132 -13.80 2.13 1.94
N LEU A 133 -12.97 1.81 0.94
CA LEU A 133 -11.52 1.66 1.01
C LEU A 133 -11.07 0.49 1.90
N ASP A 134 -11.93 -0.52 2.05
CA ASP A 134 -11.65 -1.70 2.84
C ASP A 134 -10.74 -2.64 2.05
N THR A 135 -9.75 -3.22 2.74
CA THR A 135 -8.88 -4.25 2.17
C THR A 135 -9.59 -5.59 2.20
N ILE A 136 -9.95 -6.12 1.04
CA ILE A 136 -10.74 -7.36 0.92
C ILE A 136 -9.85 -8.60 0.98
N GLY A 137 -8.71 -8.55 0.29
CA GLY A 137 -7.82 -9.71 0.19
C GLY A 137 -6.49 -9.37 -0.50
N LYS A 138 -5.62 -10.36 -0.55
CA LYS A 138 -4.26 -10.26 -1.08
C LYS A 138 -4.00 -11.36 -2.09
N VAL A 139 -3.39 -11.02 -3.23
CA VAL A 139 -2.98 -11.98 -4.27
C VAL A 139 -1.49 -11.76 -4.58
N CYS A 140 -0.76 -12.84 -4.81
CA CYS A 140 0.61 -12.79 -5.33
C CYS A 140 0.58 -13.13 -6.82
N TYR A 141 0.85 -12.16 -7.68
CA TYR A 141 0.66 -12.27 -9.12
C TYR A 141 1.64 -13.25 -9.80
N PHE A 142 2.85 -13.42 -9.26
CA PHE A 142 3.92 -14.22 -9.90
C PHE A 142 4.18 -15.58 -9.24
N LYS A 143 3.23 -16.14 -8.48
CA LYS A 143 3.48 -17.43 -7.82
C LYS A 143 3.62 -18.62 -8.77
N ASP A 144 3.16 -18.53 -10.03
CA ASP A 144 2.95 -19.74 -10.85
C ASP A 144 3.62 -19.86 -12.23
N LYS A 145 4.42 -18.91 -12.72
CA LYS A 145 5.40 -19.14 -13.84
C LYS A 145 6.08 -17.82 -14.21
N LEU A 146 7.40 -17.88 -14.36
CA LEU A 146 8.34 -16.81 -14.78
C LEU A 146 8.90 -15.94 -13.65
N ALA A 147 10.23 -16.03 -13.51
CA ALA A 147 11.05 -15.44 -12.46
C ALA A 147 11.30 -13.94 -12.65
N SER A 148 10.26 -13.11 -12.76
CA SER A 148 10.39 -11.65 -12.66
C SER A 148 9.92 -11.19 -11.29
N ARG A 149 10.85 -10.65 -10.49
CA ARG A 149 10.63 -10.22 -9.10
C ARG A 149 10.03 -8.81 -8.96
N THR A 150 9.83 -8.11 -10.08
CA THR A 150 9.37 -6.72 -10.16
C THR A 150 8.33 -6.59 -11.28
N SER A 151 7.22 -5.91 -11.00
CA SER A 151 6.20 -5.54 -12.00
C SER A 151 6.21 -4.04 -12.26
N GLU A 152 6.23 -3.65 -13.52
CA GLU A 152 5.99 -2.25 -13.93
C GLU A 152 4.51 -1.91 -13.77
N LEU A 153 4.20 -0.84 -13.04
CA LEU A 153 2.82 -0.45 -12.68
C LEU A 153 2.16 0.57 -13.61
N ASN A 154 2.80 0.89 -14.74
CA ASN A 154 2.17 1.66 -15.81
C ASN A 154 1.43 0.71 -16.76
N ILE A 155 0.35 0.10 -16.27
CA ILE A 155 -0.50 -0.77 -17.09
C ILE A 155 -1.30 0.12 -18.03
N ASN A 156 -0.99 0.02 -19.34
CA ASN A 156 -1.77 0.66 -20.38
C ASN A 156 -3.17 0.06 -20.41
N VAL A 157 -4.18 0.84 -20.05
CA VAL A 157 -5.58 0.46 -20.27
C VAL A 157 -5.83 0.57 -21.77
N LEU A 158 -5.96 -0.56 -22.46
CA LEU A 158 -6.33 -0.58 -23.87
C LEU A 158 -7.79 -0.09 -23.98
N PRO A 159 -8.09 0.91 -24.82
CA PRO A 159 -9.47 1.31 -25.06
C PRO A 159 -10.23 0.17 -25.74
N THR A 160 -11.44 -0.10 -25.24
CA THR A 160 -12.43 -1.00 -25.86
C THR A 160 -12.99 -0.42 -27.15
#